data_AF-A0A1V6PUW4-F1
#
_entry.id   AF-A0A1V6PUW4-F1
#
_cell.length_a   1.000
_cell.length_b   1.000
_cell.length_c   1.000
_cell.angle_alpha   90.00
_cell.angle_beta   90.00
_cell.angle_gamma   90.00
#
_symmetry.space_group_name_H-M   'P 1'
#
loop_
_entity.id
_entity.type
_entity.pdbx_description
1 polymer ?
#
loop_
_entity_poly.entity_id
_entity_poly.type
_entity_poly.pdbx_seq_one_letter_code
_entity_poly.pdbx_strand_id
1 'polypeptide(L)'
;MAPTVVFITGVDHIDYAVANAGIAKAFLLIKDAKRTDVLEHIELIVLSDISFYQSTRRILKKSVTKPVYAVMGSGAGALACQLSNSNTAYGACRTVLSWSDCMVDAFTNGNKEQYGGKVVFYTGKFQEH
;
A
#
# COMPACT_ATOMS: atom_id res chain seq x y z
N MET A 1 -17.72 0.80 8.82
CA MET A 1 -17.90 1.83 7.78
C MET A 1 -17.29 1.27 6.51
N ALA A 2 -18.02 1.17 5.40
CA ALA A 2 -17.48 0.63 4.15
C ALA A 2 -16.47 1.64 3.55
N PRO A 3 -15.35 1.20 2.97
CA PRO A 3 -14.35 2.12 2.42
C PRO A 3 -14.95 2.94 1.28
N THR A 4 -14.85 4.27 1.37
CA THR A 4 -15.25 5.21 0.31
C THR A 4 -14.26 5.07 -0.85
N VAL A 5 -14.72 4.48 -1.94
CA VAL A 5 -13.97 4.37 -3.20
C VAL A 5 -14.14 5.68 -3.97
N VAL A 6 -13.05 6.44 -4.16
CA VAL A 6 -13.05 7.66 -4.99
C VAL A 6 -13.05 7.25 -6.47
N PHE A 7 -14.08 7.65 -7.21
CA PHE A 7 -14.13 7.47 -8.66
C PHE A 7 -13.36 8.60 -9.34
N ILE A 8 -12.23 8.27 -9.98
CA ILE A 8 -11.50 9.19 -10.85
C ILE A 8 -12.35 9.40 -12.13
N THR A 9 -12.85 10.62 -12.37
CA THR A 9 -13.60 10.97 -13.58
C THR A 9 -12.65 11.58 -14.63
N GLY A 10 -12.85 11.26 -15.91
CA GLY A 10 -12.02 11.78 -17.01
C GLY A 10 -10.66 11.08 -17.23
N VAL A 11 -10.39 9.96 -16.53
CA VAL A 11 -9.19 9.14 -16.73
C VAL A 11 -9.59 7.75 -17.22
N ASP A 12 -9.32 7.47 -18.50
CA ASP A 12 -9.72 6.20 -19.14
C ASP A 12 -8.76 5.05 -18.86
N HIS A 13 -7.49 5.35 -18.59
CA HIS A 13 -6.44 4.39 -18.22
C HIS A 13 -5.36 5.06 -17.36
N ILE A 14 -4.64 4.24 -16.60
CA ILE A 14 -3.39 4.61 -15.92
C ILE A 14 -2.35 3.56 -16.23
N ASP A 15 -1.08 3.97 -16.23
CA ASP A 15 0.05 3.05 -16.40
C ASP A 15 0.65 2.66 -15.05
N TYR A 16 0.64 3.59 -14.07
CA TYR A 16 1.26 3.40 -12.76
C TYR A 16 0.29 3.71 -11.63
N ALA A 17 0.16 2.76 -10.70
CA ALA A 17 -0.49 2.94 -9.42
C ALA A 17 0.52 2.69 -8.30
N VAL A 18 0.79 3.70 -7.48
CA VAL A 18 1.76 3.62 -6.39
C VAL A 18 1.05 3.72 -5.04
N ALA A 19 0.99 2.60 -4.33
CA ALA A 19 0.44 2.51 -2.98
C ALA A 19 1.49 2.93 -1.95
N ASN A 20 1.50 4.22 -1.62
CA ASN A 20 2.48 4.82 -0.71
C ASN A 20 1.94 5.06 0.71
N ALA A 21 0.62 4.98 0.90
CA ALA A 21 0.00 5.29 2.18
C ALA A 21 0.62 4.45 3.32
N GLY A 22 0.98 5.12 4.41
CA GLY A 22 1.57 4.44 5.54
C GLY A 22 1.81 5.35 6.73
N ILE A 23 1.83 4.73 7.89
CA ILE A 23 2.01 5.37 9.19
C ILE A 23 2.98 4.53 9.99
N ALA A 24 3.85 5.18 10.76
CA ALA A 24 4.70 4.53 11.74
C ALA A 24 4.51 5.28 13.05
N LYS A 25 3.61 4.78 13.89
CA LYS A 25 3.35 5.29 15.23
C LYS A 25 3.74 4.23 16.26
N ALA A 26 4.03 4.69 17.47
CA ALA A 26 4.19 3.83 18.64
C ALA A 26 5.25 2.73 18.44
N PHE A 27 6.52 3.09 18.71
CA PHE A 27 7.64 2.15 18.73
C PHE A 27 7.62 1.30 20.03
N LEU A 28 6.58 0.47 20.16
CA LEU A 28 6.27 -0.28 21.37
C LEU A 28 6.69 -1.75 21.25
N LEU A 29 7.01 -2.35 22.40
CA LEU A 29 7.18 -3.80 22.54
C LEU A 29 5.82 -4.49 22.45
N ILE A 30 5.81 -5.76 22.04
CA ILE A 30 4.56 -6.53 21.94
C ILE A 30 3.78 -6.54 23.25
N LYS A 31 4.48 -6.56 24.40
CA LYS A 31 3.86 -6.54 25.73
C LYS A 31 3.15 -5.22 26.06
N ASP A 32 3.51 -4.13 25.39
CA ASP A 32 2.98 -2.79 25.64
C ASP A 32 2.06 -2.30 24.50
N ALA A 33 2.01 -3.02 23.37
CA ALA A 33 1.22 -2.66 22.21
C ALA A 33 -0.29 -2.84 22.48
N LYS A 34 -1.08 -1.82 22.18
CA LYS A 34 -2.54 -1.91 22.28
C LYS A 34 -3.14 -2.36 20.97
N ARG A 35 -4.33 -2.96 21.06
CA ARG A 35 -5.13 -3.33 19.89
C ARG A 35 -5.36 -2.14 18.96
N THR A 36 -5.63 -0.96 19.52
CA THR A 36 -5.86 0.27 18.75
C THR A 36 -4.63 0.68 17.93
N ASP A 37 -3.44 0.54 18.50
CA ASP A 37 -2.19 0.88 17.80
C ASP A 37 -1.98 -0.04 16.59
N VAL A 38 -2.30 -1.33 16.73
CA VAL A 38 -2.19 -2.32 15.65
C VAL A 38 -3.27 -2.09 14.58
N LEU A 39 -4.52 -1.84 14.98
CA LEU A 39 -5.62 -1.63 14.04
C LEU A 39 -5.41 -0.40 13.16
N GLU A 40 -4.92 0.72 13.71
CA GLU A 40 -4.64 1.93 12.92
C GLU A 40 -3.60 1.64 11.82
N HIS A 41 -2.56 0.85 12.13
CA HIS A 41 -1.57 0.45 11.13
C HIS A 41 -2.14 -0.51 10.09
N ILE A 42 -2.95 -1.50 10.49
CA ILE A 42 -3.57 -2.44 9.55
C ILE A 42 -4.52 -1.71 8.61
N GLU A 43 -5.38 -0.83 9.13
CA GLU A 43 -6.35 -0.08 8.35
C GLU A 43 -5.65 0.77 7.28
N LEU A 44 -4.64 1.53 7.68
CA LEU A 44 -3.96 2.43 6.74
C LEU A 44 -2.98 1.70 5.83
N ILE A 45 -2.19 0.76 6.31
CA ILE A 45 -1.11 0.13 5.52
C ILE A 45 -1.67 -0.99 4.66
N VAL A 46 -2.49 -1.87 5.22
CA VAL A 46 -2.92 -3.11 4.55
C VAL A 46 -4.27 -2.92 3.87
N LEU A 47 -5.30 -2.49 4.61
CA LEU A 47 -6.65 -2.44 4.06
C LEU A 47 -6.80 -1.33 3.00
N SER A 48 -6.11 -0.20 3.18
CA SER A 48 -6.13 0.87 2.20
C SER A 48 -5.44 0.46 0.89
N ASP A 49 -4.35 -0.30 0.95
CA ASP A 49 -3.65 -0.84 -0.23
C ASP A 49 -4.54 -1.82 -1.00
N ILE A 50 -5.16 -2.78 -0.31
CA ILE A 50 -6.11 -3.72 -0.92
C ILE A 50 -7.24 -2.97 -1.63
N SER A 51 -7.82 -1.97 -0.95
CA SER A 51 -8.90 -1.15 -1.51
C SER A 51 -8.42 -0.34 -2.72
N PHE A 52 -7.20 0.19 -2.66
CA PHE A 52 -6.58 0.96 -3.74
C PHE A 52 -6.34 0.07 -4.98
N TYR A 53 -5.77 -1.12 -4.81
CA TYR A 53 -5.63 -2.09 -5.90
C TYR A 53 -7.00 -2.44 -6.51
N GLN A 54 -7.99 -2.78 -5.69
CA GLN A 54 -9.33 -3.13 -6.17
C GLN A 54 -9.97 -1.99 -6.99
N SER A 55 -9.83 -0.75 -6.54
CA SER A 55 -10.39 0.42 -7.22
C SER A 55 -9.69 0.78 -8.54
N THR A 56 -8.37 0.59 -8.59
CA THR A 56 -7.54 0.99 -9.74
C THR A 56 -7.36 -0.12 -10.77
N ARG A 57 -7.54 -1.39 -10.40
CA ARG A 57 -7.30 -2.56 -11.28
C ARG A 57 -8.00 -2.43 -12.64
N ARG A 58 -9.23 -1.93 -12.68
CA ARG A 58 -10.00 -1.80 -13.93
C ARG A 58 -9.35 -0.83 -14.92
N ILE A 59 -8.85 0.31 -14.44
CA ILE A 59 -8.23 1.35 -15.28
C ILE A 59 -6.75 1.04 -15.55
N LEU A 60 -6.09 0.33 -14.63
CA LEU A 60 -4.72 -0.14 -14.79
C LEU A 60 -4.62 -1.18 -15.91
N LYS A 61 -5.59 -2.10 -16.00
CA LYS A 61 -5.68 -3.09 -17.10
C LYS A 61 -5.79 -2.48 -18.49
N LYS A 62 -6.17 -1.22 -18.60
CA LYS A 62 -6.26 -0.49 -19.87
C LYS A 62 -4.97 0.24 -20.25
N SER A 63 -3.89 0.08 -19.46
CA SER A 63 -2.58 0.64 -19.78
C SER A 63 -2.14 0.26 -21.19
N VAL A 64 -1.61 1.24 -21.91
CA VAL A 64 -1.12 1.08 -23.30
C VAL A 64 0.36 0.70 -23.36
N THR A 65 1.07 0.84 -22.25
CA THR A 65 2.51 0.54 -22.15
C THR A 65 2.71 -0.78 -21.44
N LYS A 66 2.52 -0.78 -20.12
CA LYS A 66 2.54 -1.93 -19.24
C LYS A 66 1.95 -1.48 -17.90
N PRO A 67 0.90 -2.14 -17.39
CA PRO A 67 0.37 -1.82 -16.08
C PRO A 67 1.42 -2.11 -15.00
N VAL A 68 1.65 -1.15 -14.10
CA VAL A 68 2.49 -1.33 -12.92
C VAL A 68 1.70 -0.97 -11.67
N TYR A 69 1.56 -1.94 -10.79
CA TYR A 69 1.14 -1.71 -9.41
C TYR A 69 2.38 -1.83 -8.52
N ALA A 70 2.68 -0.78 -7.76
CA ALA A 70 3.86 -0.74 -6.91
C ALA A 70 3.46 -0.38 -5.48
N VAL A 71 3.78 -1.27 -4.56
CA VAL A 71 3.56 -1.06 -3.14
C VAL A 71 4.83 -0.51 -2.49
N MET A 72 4.68 0.48 -1.61
CA MET A 72 5.83 0.95 -0.84
C MET A 72 6.14 -0.02 0.31
N GLY A 73 7.18 -0.83 0.11
CA GLY A 73 7.73 -1.70 1.13
C GLY A 73 8.50 -0.96 2.24
N SER A 74 8.95 -1.72 3.23
CA SER A 74 9.83 -1.24 4.30
C SER A 74 10.70 -2.38 4.83
N GLY A 75 11.97 -2.10 5.14
CA GLY A 75 12.85 -3.08 5.78
C GLY A 75 12.34 -3.55 7.15
N ALA A 76 11.45 -2.78 7.79
CA ALA A 76 10.78 -3.18 9.02
C ALA A 76 9.86 -4.41 8.87
N GLY A 77 9.42 -4.72 7.64
CA GLY A 77 8.63 -5.91 7.34
C GLY A 77 9.46 -7.17 7.12
N ALA A 78 10.79 -7.07 7.15
CA ALA A 78 11.68 -8.20 6.96
C ALA A 78 11.66 -9.12 8.18
N LEU A 79 11.34 -10.40 7.97
CA LEU A 79 11.38 -11.41 9.04
C LEU A 79 12.82 -11.79 9.42
N ALA A 80 13.75 -11.64 8.49
CA ALA A 80 15.20 -11.72 8.73
C ALA A 80 15.77 -10.30 8.84
N CYS A 81 16.82 -10.12 9.65
CA CYS A 81 17.47 -8.82 9.86
C CYS A 81 16.50 -7.74 10.43
N GLN A 82 15.69 -8.13 11.41
CA GLN A 82 14.78 -7.20 12.08
C GLN A 82 15.54 -6.00 12.66
N LEU A 83 14.94 -4.82 12.54
CA LEU A 83 15.48 -3.61 13.16
C LEU A 83 15.53 -3.80 14.68
N SER A 84 16.56 -3.26 15.33
CA SER A 84 16.72 -3.26 16.80
C SER A 84 15.62 -2.49 17.54
N ASN A 85 14.80 -1.74 16.80
CA ASN A 85 13.83 -0.82 17.33
C ASN A 85 12.51 -1.56 17.51
N SER A 86 11.88 -1.37 18.66
CA SER A 86 10.58 -2.00 18.90
C SER A 86 9.52 -1.40 17.97
N ASN A 87 9.03 -2.16 17.01
CA ASN A 87 8.11 -1.65 15.98
C ASN A 87 7.01 -2.66 15.65
N THR A 88 6.57 -3.44 16.64
CA THR A 88 5.74 -4.63 16.43
C THR A 88 4.51 -4.39 15.54
N ALA A 89 3.76 -3.31 15.77
CA ALA A 89 2.61 -2.97 14.94
C ALA A 89 3.00 -2.63 13.48
N TYR A 90 3.97 -1.73 13.31
CA TYR A 90 4.42 -1.30 11.99
C TYR A 90 5.10 -2.42 11.20
N GLY A 91 6.05 -3.13 11.81
CA GLY A 91 6.79 -4.21 11.17
C GLY A 91 5.87 -5.35 10.71
N ALA A 92 4.98 -5.82 11.59
CA ALA A 92 4.01 -6.86 11.24
C ALA A 92 3.11 -6.43 10.06
N CYS A 93 2.60 -5.19 10.06
CA CYS A 93 1.78 -4.70 8.96
C CYS A 93 2.56 -4.62 7.64
N ARG A 94 3.84 -4.26 7.67
CA ARG A 94 4.70 -4.23 6.48
C ARG A 94 5.01 -5.63 5.96
N THR A 95 5.08 -6.64 6.83
CA THR A 95 5.18 -8.05 6.41
C THR A 95 3.90 -8.48 5.69
N VAL A 96 2.72 -8.20 6.26
CA VAL A 96 1.43 -8.52 5.63
C VAL A 96 1.29 -7.83 4.28
N LEU A 97 1.61 -6.53 4.22
CA LEU A 97 1.59 -5.76 2.97
C LEU A 97 2.50 -6.38 1.90
N SER A 98 3.73 -6.76 2.27
CA SER A 98 4.68 -7.37 1.34
C SER A 98 4.16 -8.71 0.80
N TRP A 99 3.49 -9.49 1.65
CA TRP A 99 2.83 -10.71 1.22
C TRP A 99 1.69 -10.43 0.23
N SER A 100 0.83 -9.44 0.53
CA SER A 100 -0.25 -9.03 -0.36
C SER A 100 0.25 -8.59 -1.73
N ASP A 101 1.35 -7.82 -1.77
CA ASP A 101 2.01 -7.38 -3.01
C ASP A 101 2.48 -8.57 -3.86
N CYS A 102 3.12 -9.58 -3.25
CA CYS A 102 3.51 -10.81 -3.97
C CYS A 102 2.33 -11.57 -4.59
N MET A 103 1.13 -11.41 -4.03
CA MET A 103 -0.10 -12.06 -4.52
C MET A 103 -0.86 -11.22 -5.53
N VAL A 104 -0.44 -9.97 -5.79
CA VAL A 104 -1.02 -9.15 -6.84
C VAL A 104 -0.62 -9.71 -8.20
N ASP A 105 -1.60 -10.28 -8.88
CA ASP A 105 -1.53 -10.84 -10.25
C ASP A 105 -1.15 -9.80 -11.34
N ALA A 106 -0.83 -8.56 -10.95
CA ALA A 106 -0.53 -7.47 -11.87
C ALA A 106 0.97 -7.14 -11.93
N PHE A 107 1.67 -7.81 -12.84
CA PHE A 107 2.69 -7.20 -13.71
C PHE A 107 3.89 -6.49 -13.04
N THR A 108 4.47 -7.07 -12.00
CA THR A 108 5.69 -6.56 -11.37
C THR A 108 6.94 -7.01 -12.14
N ASN A 109 7.36 -6.22 -13.12
CA ASN A 109 8.74 -6.23 -13.63
C ASN A 109 9.10 -4.80 -14.04
N GLY A 110 9.19 -3.92 -13.04
CA GLY A 110 9.48 -2.52 -13.29
C GLY A 110 10.42 -1.86 -12.30
N ASN A 111 11.59 -1.49 -12.82
CA ASN A 111 12.69 -0.80 -12.17
C ASN A 111 12.52 0.73 -12.30
N LYS A 112 12.96 1.45 -11.27
CA LYS A 112 12.74 2.91 -11.07
C LYS A 112 13.20 3.81 -12.22
N GLU A 113 14.05 3.31 -13.13
CA GLU A 113 14.64 4.09 -14.22
C GLU A 113 13.76 4.22 -15.48
N GLN A 114 12.61 3.53 -15.57
CA GLN A 114 11.93 3.33 -16.86
C GLN A 114 10.70 4.21 -17.18
N TYR A 115 10.21 5.09 -16.31
CA TYR A 115 8.78 5.45 -16.39
C TYR A 115 8.43 6.93 -16.62
N GLY A 116 8.08 7.23 -17.87
CA GLY A 116 7.55 8.52 -18.36
C GLY A 116 6.04 8.54 -18.64
N GLY A 117 5.21 7.80 -17.89
CA GLY A 117 3.74 7.79 -18.05
C GLY A 117 2.97 8.44 -16.88
N LYS A 118 1.63 8.36 -16.92
CA LYS A 118 0.76 9.03 -15.93
C LYS A 118 0.74 8.25 -14.60
N VAL A 119 1.13 8.92 -13.50
CA VAL A 119 1.25 8.33 -12.15
C VAL A 119 0.13 8.83 -11.25
N VAL A 120 -0.54 7.90 -10.55
CA VAL A 120 -1.48 8.22 -9.47
C VAL A 120 -0.87 7.87 -8.11
N PHE A 121 -0.79 8.85 -7.21
CA PHE A 121 -0.34 8.68 -5.83
C PHE A 121 -1.55 8.61 -4.89
N TYR A 122 -1.57 7.61 -3.99
CA TYR A 122 -2.54 7.52 -2.91
C TYR A 122 -1.89 7.80 -1.56
N THR A 123 -2.38 8.81 -0.83
CA THR A 123 -1.82 9.27 0.44
C THR A 123 -2.67 8.90 1.67
N GLY A 124 -3.70 8.06 1.51
CA GLY A 124 -4.48 7.53 2.63
C GLY A 124 -5.40 8.54 3.35
N LYS A 125 -5.72 9.69 2.74
CA LYS A 125 -6.76 10.58 3.30
C LYS A 125 -8.14 10.05 2.91
N PHE A 126 -8.93 9.64 3.90
CA PHE A 126 -10.37 9.45 3.74
C PHE A 126 -11.02 10.84 3.68
N GLN A 127 -11.66 11.19 2.56
CA GLN A 127 -12.53 12.37 2.51
C GLN A 127 -13.86 12.00 3.17
N GLU A 128 -14.14 12.61 4.33
CA GLU A 128 -15.49 12.67 4.87
C GLU A 128 -16.32 13.66 4.05
N HIS A 129 -17.59 13.31 3.83
CA HIS A 129 -18.57 14.12 3.14
C HIS A 129 -19.48 14.83 4.15
#